data_AF-A6LL74-F1
#
_entry.id   AF-A6LL74-F1
#
_cell.length_a   1.000
_cell.length_b   1.000
_cell.length_c   1.000
_cell.angle_alpha   90.00
_cell.angle_beta   90.00
_cell.angle_gamma   90.00
#
_symmetry.space_group_name_H-M   'P 1'
#
loop_
_entity.id
_entity.type
_entity.pdbx_description
1 polymer ?
#
loop_
_entity_poly.entity_id
_entity_poly.type
_entity_poly.pdbx_seq_one_letter_code
_entity_poly.pdbx_strand_id
1 'polypeptide(L)'
;MEKTILISALLAVLVIGSFLFLFSGKKILEFDDIVLRELPSNAIIVEKDISVSKRIKQLYNEGQLFVFEGIYVTNQKHENEAFQQAANKARQELSTFLGAKISSDANLKEKMSGIREAFGYSQDVNIVVNNFVSSSKIIAKWKVPQGKGVFEYHVLVYYDPDLFNTFVKEQKKKQELYHIVIDLETRSVIKNVKIDNFESIRQEFERAKKIGDVITLEVVNGKINAKEKAPILYLLRNARLKDGRYRGLYYKTSNKLILFVFREAK
;
A
#
# COMPACT_ATOMS: atom_id res chain seq x y z
N MET A 1 -75.31 -0.81 -10.96
CA MET A 1 -74.08 -0.57 -11.75
C MET A 1 -73.07 0.30 -10.98
N GLU A 2 -73.53 1.31 -10.22
CA GLU A 2 -72.64 2.15 -9.40
C GLU A 2 -71.90 1.40 -8.27
N LYS A 3 -72.57 0.46 -7.59
CA LYS A 3 -71.94 -0.33 -6.50
C LYS A 3 -70.86 -1.29 -6.99
N THR A 4 -70.96 -1.82 -8.21
CA THR A 4 -69.95 -2.71 -8.80
C THR A 4 -68.68 -1.95 -9.18
N ILE A 5 -68.82 -0.71 -9.70
CA ILE A 5 -67.69 0.16 -10.06
C ILE A 5 -66.87 0.55 -8.82
N LEU A 6 -67.55 0.84 -7.70
CA LEU A 6 -66.90 1.22 -6.44
C LEU A 6 -66.06 0.07 -5.84
N ILE A 7 -66.56 -1.16 -5.92
CA ILE A 7 -65.87 -2.35 -5.40
C ILE A 7 -64.66 -2.70 -6.28
N SER A 8 -64.79 -2.61 -7.61
CA SER A 8 -63.66 -2.82 -8.53
C SER A 8 -62.57 -1.76 -8.38
N ALA A 9 -62.93 -0.49 -8.10
CA ALA A 9 -61.96 0.57 -7.84
C ALA A 9 -61.20 0.36 -6.52
N LEU A 10 -61.90 -0.11 -5.47
CA LEU A 10 -61.28 -0.39 -4.17
C LEU A 10 -60.30 -1.58 -4.23
N LEU A 11 -60.66 -2.62 -4.98
CA LEU A 11 -59.77 -3.77 -5.25
C LEU A 11 -58.55 -3.39 -6.08
N ALA A 12 -58.70 -2.52 -7.08
CA ALA A 12 -57.57 -2.03 -7.86
C ALA A 12 -56.59 -1.21 -7.00
N VAL A 13 -57.07 -0.36 -6.10
CA VAL A 13 -56.23 0.41 -5.16
C VAL A 13 -55.50 -0.51 -4.18
N LEU A 14 -56.16 -1.56 -3.68
CA LEU A 14 -55.53 -2.56 -2.82
C LEU A 14 -54.46 -3.36 -3.56
N VAL A 15 -54.71 -3.80 -4.79
CA VAL A 15 -53.74 -4.57 -5.57
C VAL A 15 -52.54 -3.68 -5.96
N ILE A 16 -52.75 -2.43 -6.38
CA ILE A 16 -51.66 -1.50 -6.72
C ILE A 16 -50.86 -1.08 -5.47
N GLY A 17 -51.54 -0.84 -4.35
CA GLY A 17 -50.90 -0.56 -3.06
C GLY A 17 -50.08 -1.74 -2.55
N SER A 18 -50.57 -2.98 -2.75
CA SER A 18 -49.84 -4.21 -2.42
C SER A 18 -48.63 -4.43 -3.33
N PHE A 19 -48.75 -4.09 -4.62
CA PHE A 19 -47.68 -4.21 -5.61
C PHE A 19 -46.55 -3.20 -5.35
N LEU A 20 -46.87 -1.97 -4.93
CA LEU A 20 -45.89 -0.97 -4.51
C LEU A 20 -45.20 -1.34 -3.19
N PHE A 21 -45.86 -2.09 -2.31
CA PHE A 21 -45.25 -2.59 -1.06
C PHE A 21 -44.28 -3.76 -1.29
N LEU A 22 -44.46 -4.54 -2.36
CA LEU A 22 -43.60 -5.67 -2.72
C LEU A 22 -42.26 -5.26 -3.35
N PHE A 23 -42.15 -4.03 -3.86
CA PHE A 23 -40.87 -3.43 -4.20
C PHE A 23 -40.34 -2.62 -3.02
N SER A 24 -39.92 -3.30 -1.96
CA SER A 24 -39.04 -2.67 -0.97
C SER A 24 -37.75 -2.29 -1.71
N GLY A 25 -37.66 -1.04 -2.17
CA GLY A 25 -36.54 -0.55 -2.96
C GLY A 25 -35.23 -0.85 -2.25
N LYS A 26 -34.39 -1.70 -2.86
CA LYS A 26 -33.02 -1.87 -2.40
C LYS A 26 -32.36 -0.50 -2.45
N LYS A 27 -31.80 -0.04 -1.33
CA LYS A 27 -30.97 1.17 -1.35
C LYS A 27 -29.63 0.78 -1.92
N ILE A 28 -29.08 1.56 -2.84
CA ILE A 28 -27.79 1.29 -3.44
C ILE A 28 -26.79 2.38 -3.06
N LEU A 29 -25.55 1.98 -2.82
CA LEU A 29 -24.43 2.87 -2.68
C LEU A 29 -23.66 2.89 -4.00
N GLU A 30 -23.84 3.96 -4.76
CA GLU A 30 -23.34 4.11 -6.13
C GLU A 30 -22.36 5.29 -6.25
N PHE A 31 -21.32 5.19 -7.06
CA PHE A 31 -20.38 6.27 -7.37
C PHE A 31 -20.15 6.36 -8.88
N ASP A 32 -20.57 7.46 -9.51
CA ASP A 32 -20.55 7.66 -10.97
C ASP A 32 -21.02 6.42 -11.77
N ASP A 33 -22.25 5.95 -11.52
CA ASP A 33 -22.86 4.76 -12.14
C ASP A 33 -22.27 3.40 -11.70
N ILE A 34 -21.31 3.38 -10.78
CA ILE A 34 -20.74 2.15 -10.21
C ILE A 34 -21.42 1.81 -8.90
N VAL A 35 -22.20 0.74 -8.87
CA VAL A 35 -22.80 0.21 -7.65
C VAL A 35 -21.74 -0.53 -6.84
N LEU A 36 -21.35 0.02 -5.69
CA LEU A 36 -20.39 -0.61 -4.78
C LEU A 36 -21.07 -1.54 -3.77
N ARG A 37 -22.32 -1.22 -3.39
CA ARG A 37 -23.03 -2.01 -2.38
C ARG A 37 -24.55 -1.89 -2.50
N GLU A 38 -25.22 -3.01 -2.28
CA GLU A 38 -26.65 -3.02 -1.94
C GLU A 38 -26.81 -2.89 -0.42
N LEU A 39 -27.65 -1.96 0.01
CA LEU A 39 -27.94 -1.67 1.41
C LEU A 39 -29.35 -2.16 1.77
N PRO A 40 -29.56 -2.57 3.03
CA PRO A 40 -30.90 -2.79 3.56
C PRO A 40 -31.81 -1.59 3.31
N SER A 41 -33.09 -1.83 3.06
CA SER A 41 -34.07 -0.76 2.78
C SER A 41 -34.21 0.23 3.94
N ASN A 42 -34.03 -0.24 5.18
CA ASN A 42 -34.03 0.55 6.40
C ASN A 42 -32.68 1.23 6.72
N ALA A 43 -31.65 1.07 5.88
CA ALA A 43 -30.36 1.73 6.10
C ALA A 43 -30.48 3.25 5.98
N ILE A 44 -29.73 3.96 6.82
CA ILE A 44 -29.63 5.42 6.85
C ILE A 44 -28.21 5.78 6.43
N ILE A 45 -28.05 6.35 5.22
CA ILE A 45 -26.76 6.87 4.75
C ILE A 45 -26.48 8.18 5.50
N VAL A 46 -25.37 8.22 6.21
CA VAL A 46 -24.92 9.37 6.99
C VAL A 46 -23.94 10.21 6.19
N GLU A 47 -23.07 9.57 5.42
CA GLU A 47 -22.04 10.25 4.64
C GLU A 47 -21.75 9.49 3.36
N LYS A 48 -21.48 10.23 2.28
CA LYS A 48 -21.03 9.73 0.98
C LYS A 48 -20.09 10.76 0.36
N ASP A 49 -18.83 10.41 0.17
CA ASP A 49 -17.82 11.31 -0.40
C ASP A 49 -17.83 11.24 -1.93
N ILE A 50 -18.57 12.13 -2.57
CA ILE A 50 -18.65 12.20 -4.04
C ILE A 50 -17.35 12.72 -4.70
N SER A 51 -16.41 13.28 -3.94
CA SER A 51 -15.18 13.84 -4.51
C SER A 51 -14.27 12.76 -5.12
N VAL A 52 -14.45 11.52 -4.70
CA VAL A 52 -13.69 10.37 -5.19
C VAL A 52 -14.41 9.55 -6.27
N SER A 53 -15.64 9.91 -6.66
CA SER A 53 -16.47 9.09 -7.56
C SER A 53 -15.78 8.80 -8.91
N LYS A 54 -15.19 9.82 -9.54
CA LYS A 54 -14.46 9.65 -10.81
C LYS A 54 -13.30 8.68 -10.68
N ARG A 55 -12.57 8.76 -9.56
CA ARG A 55 -11.44 7.88 -9.28
C ARG A 55 -11.89 6.45 -9.01
N ILE A 56 -13.00 6.27 -8.29
CA ILE A 56 -13.63 4.96 -8.08
C ILE A 56 -14.03 4.33 -9.41
N LYS A 57 -14.71 5.09 -10.30
CA LYS A 57 -15.09 4.60 -11.64
C LYS A 57 -13.89 4.18 -12.47
N GLN A 58 -12.82 4.99 -12.45
CA GLN A 58 -11.58 4.65 -13.12
C GLN A 58 -11.00 3.33 -12.59
N LEU A 59 -10.80 3.22 -11.28
CA LEU A 59 -10.23 2.01 -10.65
C LEU A 59 -11.11 0.77 -10.89
N TYR A 60 -12.43 0.94 -10.93
CA TYR A 60 -13.37 -0.14 -11.25
C TYR A 60 -13.16 -0.65 -12.67
N ASN A 61 -13.13 0.25 -13.65
CA ASN A 61 -12.93 -0.08 -15.06
C ASN A 61 -11.55 -0.72 -15.32
N GLU A 62 -10.54 -0.36 -14.53
CA GLU A 62 -9.19 -0.93 -14.58
C GLU A 62 -9.08 -2.29 -13.86
N GLY A 63 -10.14 -2.75 -13.17
CA GLY A 63 -10.12 -3.97 -12.37
C GLY A 63 -9.23 -3.90 -11.12
N GLN A 64 -8.99 -2.68 -10.62
CA GLN A 64 -8.08 -2.40 -9.49
C GLN A 64 -8.78 -1.80 -8.27
N LEU A 65 -10.11 -1.67 -8.29
CA LEU A 65 -10.86 -1.16 -7.15
C LEU A 65 -10.95 -2.22 -6.04
N PHE A 66 -10.44 -1.86 -4.87
CA PHE A 66 -10.63 -2.64 -3.64
C PHE A 66 -11.28 -1.74 -2.58
N VAL A 67 -12.38 -2.22 -2.01
CA VAL A 67 -13.12 -1.55 -0.96
C VAL A 67 -13.29 -2.50 0.22
N PHE A 68 -13.23 -1.95 1.43
CA PHE A 68 -13.26 -2.70 2.68
C PHE A 68 -14.35 -2.12 3.56
N GLU A 69 -15.22 -2.99 4.03
CA GLU A 69 -16.31 -2.65 4.93
C GLU A 69 -15.94 -3.04 6.35
N GLY A 70 -16.20 -2.13 7.29
CA GLY A 70 -16.12 -2.43 8.70
C GLY A 70 -17.46 -2.19 9.37
N ILE A 71 -17.80 -3.07 10.31
CA ILE A 71 -19.12 -3.12 10.95
C ILE A 71 -18.96 -3.09 12.47
N TYR A 72 -19.72 -2.23 13.14
CA TYR A 72 -19.75 -2.14 14.60
C TYR A 72 -21.17 -1.98 15.11
N VAL A 73 -21.60 -2.80 16.07
CA VAL A 73 -22.95 -2.79 16.62
C VAL A 73 -22.91 -2.20 18.02
N THR A 74 -23.70 -1.16 18.28
CA THR A 74 -23.82 -0.57 19.61
C THR A 74 -25.12 0.22 19.76
N ASN A 75 -25.39 0.69 20.98
CA ASN A 75 -26.49 1.60 21.26
C ASN A 75 -26.21 3.00 20.69
N GLN A 76 -27.27 3.71 20.31
CA GLN A 76 -27.19 5.00 19.61
C GLN A 76 -26.33 6.09 20.30
N LYS A 77 -26.15 6.02 21.62
CA LYS A 77 -25.50 7.07 22.43
C LYS A 77 -24.06 7.41 22.02
N HIS A 78 -23.38 6.54 21.27
CA HIS A 78 -21.97 6.66 20.92
C HIS A 78 -21.72 6.60 19.40
N GLU A 79 -22.55 7.26 18.61
CA GLU A 79 -22.52 7.19 17.13
C GLU A 79 -21.15 7.50 16.50
N ASN A 80 -20.48 8.58 16.94
CA ASN A 80 -19.16 8.93 16.40
C ASN A 80 -18.11 7.85 16.71
N GLU A 81 -18.07 7.35 17.95
CA GLU A 81 -17.17 6.27 18.35
C GLU A 81 -17.46 4.99 17.59
N ALA A 82 -18.74 4.67 17.39
CA ALA A 82 -19.18 3.50 16.64
C ALA A 82 -18.67 3.54 15.18
N PHE A 83 -18.80 4.69 14.52
CA PHE A 83 -18.24 4.87 13.18
C PHE A 83 -16.71 4.80 13.17
N GLN A 84 -16.01 5.29 14.19
CA GLN A 84 -14.55 5.12 14.28
C GLN A 84 -14.15 3.66 14.47
N GLN A 85 -14.88 2.90 15.30
CA GLN A 85 -14.63 1.46 15.47
C GLN A 85 -14.89 0.69 14.17
N ALA A 86 -15.97 1.00 13.46
CA ALA A 86 -16.25 0.45 12.14
C ALA A 86 -15.14 0.82 11.13
N ALA A 87 -14.69 2.08 11.09
CA ALA A 87 -13.57 2.50 10.23
C ALA A 87 -12.27 1.76 10.56
N ASN A 88 -11.96 1.54 11.84
CA ASN A 88 -10.78 0.79 12.28
C ASN A 88 -10.85 -0.67 11.83
N LYS A 89 -12.01 -1.31 11.90
CA LYS A 89 -12.21 -2.66 11.36
C LYS A 89 -12.02 -2.72 9.84
N ALA A 90 -12.58 -1.76 9.10
CA ALA A 90 -12.38 -1.68 7.65
C ALA A 90 -10.88 -1.54 7.29
N ARG A 91 -10.15 -0.71 8.04
CA ARG A 91 -8.70 -0.52 7.89
C ARG A 91 -7.89 -1.74 8.29
N GLN A 92 -8.36 -2.52 9.27
CA GLN A 92 -7.74 -3.79 9.65
C GLN A 92 -7.88 -4.82 8.53
N GLU A 93 -9.06 -4.93 7.91
CA GLU A 93 -9.26 -5.79 6.73
C GLU A 93 -8.38 -5.37 5.56
N LEU A 94 -8.29 -4.06 5.29
CA LEU A 94 -7.36 -3.49 4.31
C LEU A 94 -5.90 -3.88 4.63
N SER A 95 -5.50 -3.76 5.89
CA SER A 95 -4.15 -4.10 6.36
C SER A 95 -3.82 -5.57 6.09
N THR A 96 -4.73 -6.48 6.47
CA THR A 96 -4.60 -7.92 6.23
C THR A 96 -4.50 -8.22 4.75
N PHE A 97 -5.38 -7.64 3.94
CA PHE A 97 -5.36 -7.82 2.48
C PHE A 97 -4.05 -7.36 1.86
N LEU A 98 -3.58 -6.16 2.19
CA LEU A 98 -2.33 -5.61 1.67
C LEU A 98 -1.13 -6.43 2.13
N GLY A 99 -1.09 -6.84 3.39
CA GLY A 99 -0.03 -7.70 3.93
C GLY A 99 0.04 -9.03 3.20
N ALA A 100 -1.10 -9.68 2.96
CA ALA A 100 -1.18 -10.92 2.20
C ALA A 100 -0.75 -10.73 0.73
N LYS A 101 -1.25 -9.68 0.06
CA LYS A 101 -0.93 -9.35 -1.34
C LYS A 101 0.56 -9.07 -1.54
N ILE A 102 1.16 -8.28 -0.65
CA ILE A 102 2.60 -7.98 -0.69
C ILE A 102 3.45 -9.23 -0.42
N SER A 103 3.03 -10.06 0.54
CA SER A 103 3.81 -11.24 0.94
C SER A 103 3.76 -12.35 -0.12
N SER A 104 2.65 -12.46 -0.86
CA SER A 104 2.44 -13.47 -1.89
C SER A 104 2.97 -13.06 -3.26
N ASP A 105 3.03 -11.76 -3.57
CA ASP A 105 3.54 -11.27 -4.85
C ASP A 105 5.03 -10.90 -4.74
N ALA A 106 5.88 -11.79 -5.25
CA ALA A 106 7.33 -11.58 -5.30
C ALA A 106 7.73 -10.29 -6.03
N ASN A 107 6.97 -9.89 -7.07
CA ASN A 107 7.25 -8.66 -7.81
C ASN A 107 6.92 -7.42 -6.97
N LEU A 108 5.85 -7.45 -6.17
CA LEU A 108 5.53 -6.35 -5.23
C LEU A 108 6.56 -6.27 -4.12
N LYS A 109 6.99 -7.42 -3.59
CA LYS A 109 8.05 -7.50 -2.57
C LYS A 109 9.39 -6.95 -3.08
N GLU A 110 9.78 -7.31 -4.30
CA GLU A 110 10.97 -6.77 -4.97
C GLU A 110 10.78 -5.28 -5.31
N LYS A 111 9.60 -4.83 -5.73
CA LYS A 111 9.32 -3.40 -5.96
C LYS A 111 9.43 -2.57 -4.68
N MET A 112 9.00 -3.11 -3.54
CA MET A 112 9.07 -2.45 -2.24
C MET A 112 10.51 -2.35 -1.74
N SER A 113 11.18 -3.49 -1.65
CA SER A 113 12.56 -3.55 -1.16
C SER A 113 13.52 -2.91 -2.16
N GLY A 114 13.17 -2.92 -3.44
CA GLY A 114 13.96 -2.41 -4.54
C GLY A 114 15.36 -3.01 -4.54
N ILE A 115 16.33 -2.17 -4.87
CA ILE A 115 17.76 -2.52 -4.89
C ILE A 115 18.27 -2.92 -3.49
N ARG A 116 17.59 -2.51 -2.41
CA ARG A 116 18.01 -2.80 -1.02
C ARG A 116 17.93 -4.28 -0.67
N GLU A 117 17.05 -5.05 -1.32
CA GLU A 117 16.95 -6.50 -1.10
C GLU A 117 18.26 -7.23 -1.42
N ALA A 118 18.97 -6.80 -2.46
CA ALA A 118 20.26 -7.37 -2.83
C ALA A 118 21.37 -7.11 -1.79
N PHE A 119 21.15 -6.18 -0.86
CA PHE A 119 22.02 -5.91 0.28
C PHE A 119 21.54 -6.61 1.57
N GLY A 120 20.57 -7.52 1.46
CA GLY A 120 19.98 -8.21 2.60
C GLY A 120 19.08 -7.31 3.47
N TYR A 121 18.52 -6.24 2.90
CA TYR A 121 17.52 -5.41 3.56
C TYR A 121 16.15 -5.71 2.97
N SER A 122 15.37 -6.54 3.65
CA SER A 122 13.94 -6.66 3.39
C SER A 122 13.23 -5.52 4.11
N GLN A 123 12.52 -4.67 3.37
CA GLN A 123 11.67 -3.68 4.01
C GLN A 123 10.56 -4.39 4.81
N ASP A 124 10.32 -3.96 6.05
CA ASP A 124 9.25 -4.50 6.86
C ASP A 124 7.89 -4.23 6.16
N VAL A 125 7.20 -5.32 5.81
CA VAL A 125 5.89 -5.29 5.17
C VAL A 125 4.92 -4.45 6.00
N ASN A 126 5.02 -4.50 7.33
CA ASN A 126 4.14 -3.74 8.21
C ASN A 126 4.29 -2.22 8.04
N ILE A 127 5.52 -1.72 7.83
CA ILE A 127 5.75 -0.28 7.60
C ILE A 127 5.04 0.17 6.32
N VAL A 128 5.12 -0.65 5.28
CA VAL A 128 4.52 -0.35 3.98
C VAL A 128 2.99 -0.41 4.06
N VAL A 129 2.46 -1.48 4.65
CA VAL A 129 1.02 -1.62 4.90
C VAL A 129 0.48 -0.44 5.72
N ASN A 130 1.15 -0.05 6.80
CA ASN A 130 0.72 1.07 7.65
C ASN A 130 0.64 2.41 6.90
N ASN A 131 1.56 2.68 5.96
CA ASN A 131 1.50 3.88 5.13
C ASN A 131 0.30 3.88 4.16
N PHE A 132 -0.11 2.71 3.65
CA PHE A 132 -1.29 2.61 2.79
C PHE A 132 -2.59 2.66 3.58
N VAL A 133 -2.61 2.04 4.76
CA VAL A 133 -3.76 2.10 5.66
C VAL A 133 -3.99 3.54 6.13
N SER A 134 -2.93 4.32 6.41
CA SER A 134 -3.05 5.72 6.83
C SER A 134 -3.49 6.65 5.70
N SER A 135 -3.20 6.32 4.44
CA SER A 135 -3.64 7.06 3.25
C SER A 135 -4.99 6.61 2.70
N SER A 136 -5.59 5.56 3.28
CA SER A 136 -6.94 5.11 2.94
C SER A 136 -8.00 6.17 3.24
N LYS A 137 -9.08 6.17 2.46
CA LYS A 137 -10.17 7.14 2.59
C LYS A 137 -11.48 6.44 2.92
N ILE A 138 -12.22 7.01 3.86
CA ILE A 138 -13.63 6.66 4.09
C ILE A 138 -14.44 7.29 2.96
N ILE A 139 -15.25 6.49 2.27
CA ILE A 139 -16.06 6.94 1.13
C ILE A 139 -17.55 6.92 1.43
N ALA A 140 -17.97 6.11 2.40
CA ALA A 140 -19.35 6.10 2.84
C ALA A 140 -19.47 5.66 4.30
N LYS A 141 -20.51 6.18 4.96
CA LYS A 141 -20.97 5.78 6.29
C LYS A 141 -22.47 5.58 6.27
N TRP A 142 -22.94 4.48 6.82
CA TRP A 142 -24.38 4.27 7.01
C TRP A 142 -24.63 3.49 8.30
N LYS A 143 -25.86 3.56 8.79
CA LYS A 143 -26.31 2.78 9.93
C LYS A 143 -27.61 2.06 9.63
N VAL A 144 -27.76 0.87 10.21
CA VAL A 144 -28.95 0.03 10.08
C VAL A 144 -29.58 -0.12 11.47
N PRO A 145 -30.84 0.30 11.66
CA PRO A 145 -31.54 0.06 12.92
C PRO A 145 -31.74 -1.44 13.15
N GLN A 146 -31.35 -1.93 14.33
CA GLN A 146 -31.51 -3.34 14.76
C GLN A 146 -32.64 -3.52 15.80
N GLY A 147 -33.32 -2.43 16.15
CA GLY A 147 -34.37 -2.41 17.18
C GLY A 147 -33.82 -2.11 18.58
N LYS A 148 -34.73 -1.77 19.52
CA LYS A 148 -34.40 -1.46 20.93
C LYS A 148 -33.29 -0.40 21.13
N GLY A 149 -33.16 0.55 20.21
CA GLY A 149 -32.13 1.61 20.26
C GLY A 149 -30.72 1.16 19.85
N VAL A 150 -30.57 -0.06 19.34
CA VAL A 150 -29.33 -0.62 18.79
C VAL A 150 -29.24 -0.29 17.29
N PHE A 151 -28.03 0.08 16.87
CA PHE A 151 -27.69 0.30 15.47
C PHE A 151 -26.45 -0.50 15.09
N GLU A 152 -26.46 -1.00 13.86
CA GLU A 152 -25.29 -1.51 13.16
C GLU A 152 -24.69 -0.38 12.33
N TYR A 153 -23.46 0.02 12.65
CA TYR A 153 -22.74 1.10 12.01
C TYR A 153 -21.75 0.53 11.02
N HIS A 154 -21.78 1.04 9.79
CA HIS A 154 -20.95 0.57 8.70
C HIS A 154 -20.12 1.72 8.15
N VAL A 155 -18.88 1.40 7.79
CA VAL A 155 -17.97 2.31 7.10
C VAL A 155 -17.34 1.58 5.93
N LEU A 156 -17.38 2.21 4.76
CA LEU A 156 -16.68 1.74 3.57
C LEU A 156 -15.41 2.57 3.36
N VAL A 157 -14.28 1.89 3.28
CA VAL A 157 -12.96 2.46 3.03
C VAL A 157 -12.43 1.96 1.71
N TYR A 158 -11.77 2.82 0.94
CA TYR A 158 -10.98 2.38 -0.20
C TYR A 158 -9.54 2.88 -0.08
N TYR A 159 -8.64 2.23 -0.81
CA TYR A 159 -7.28 2.71 -1.02
C TYR A 159 -7.04 2.91 -2.51
N ASP A 160 -6.18 3.86 -2.83
CA ASP A 160 -5.76 4.10 -4.21
C ASP A 160 -4.43 3.36 -4.47
N PRO A 161 -4.41 2.31 -5.33
CA PRO A 161 -3.22 1.53 -5.59
C PRO A 161 -2.09 2.32 -6.26
N ASP A 162 -2.38 3.45 -6.93
CA ASP A 162 -1.32 4.27 -7.53
C ASP A 162 -0.44 4.97 -6.50
N LEU A 163 -0.92 5.11 -5.26
CA LEU A 163 -0.09 5.56 -4.15
C LEU A 163 1.09 4.61 -3.92
N PHE A 164 0.98 3.34 -4.31
CA PHE A 164 2.08 2.38 -4.24
C PHE A 164 3.24 2.78 -5.15
N ASN A 165 2.94 3.21 -6.37
CA ASN A 165 3.95 3.65 -7.32
C ASN A 165 4.65 4.92 -6.82
N THR A 166 3.91 5.84 -6.20
CA THR A 166 4.46 7.05 -5.59
C THR A 166 5.39 6.70 -4.42
N PHE A 167 4.95 5.82 -3.51
CA PHE A 167 5.76 5.33 -2.40
C PHE A 167 7.08 4.71 -2.88
N VAL A 168 7.02 3.81 -3.87
CA VAL A 168 8.20 3.17 -4.45
C VAL A 168 9.15 4.22 -5.07
N LYS A 169 8.63 5.21 -5.80
CA LYS A 169 9.43 6.29 -6.40
C LYS A 169 10.11 7.14 -5.33
N GLU A 170 9.41 7.48 -4.25
CA GLU A 170 10.00 8.24 -3.14
C GLU A 170 11.09 7.45 -2.40
N GLN A 171 10.88 6.15 -2.18
CA GLN A 171 11.91 5.29 -1.60
C GLN A 171 13.16 5.24 -2.48
N LYS A 172 13.01 5.11 -3.80
CA LYS A 172 14.13 5.14 -4.76
C LYS A 172 14.91 6.46 -4.69
N LYS A 173 14.22 7.62 -4.62
CA LYS A 173 14.87 8.94 -4.50
C LYS A 173 15.71 9.10 -3.23
N LYS A 174 15.34 8.40 -2.14
CA LYS A 174 16.06 8.43 -0.86
C LYS A 174 17.25 7.46 -0.80
N GLN A 175 17.51 6.68 -1.85
CA GLN A 175 18.63 5.74 -1.85
C GLN A 175 19.94 6.45 -2.23
N GLU A 176 20.91 6.44 -1.31
CA GLU A 176 22.29 6.81 -1.62
C GLU A 176 23.06 5.54 -1.98
N LEU A 177 23.07 5.22 -3.28
CA LEU A 177 23.77 4.09 -3.85
C LEU A 177 25.02 4.58 -4.60
N TYR A 178 26.16 3.95 -4.36
CA TYR A 178 27.44 4.28 -4.99
C TYR A 178 27.96 3.09 -5.79
N HIS A 179 28.49 3.35 -6.98
CA HIS A 179 29.25 2.39 -7.77
C HIS A 179 30.74 2.70 -7.61
N ILE A 180 31.47 1.78 -6.99
CA ILE A 180 32.90 1.88 -6.73
C ILE A 180 33.63 0.77 -7.49
N VAL A 181 34.63 1.14 -8.27
CA VAL A 181 35.52 0.19 -8.95
C VAL A 181 36.93 0.43 -8.47
N ILE A 182 37.58 -0.63 -8.01
CA ILE A 182 38.93 -0.59 -7.47
C ILE A 182 39.81 -1.50 -8.32
N ASP A 183 40.94 -0.96 -8.74
CA ASP A 183 42.00 -1.71 -9.38
C ASP A 183 42.76 -2.52 -8.32
N LEU A 184 42.85 -3.84 -8.50
CA LEU A 184 43.49 -4.71 -7.51
C LEU A 184 45.01 -4.67 -7.58
N GLU A 185 45.59 -4.34 -8.72
CA GLU A 185 47.04 -4.27 -8.93
C GLU A 185 47.61 -2.99 -8.30
N THR A 186 47.03 -1.84 -8.66
CA THR A 186 47.45 -0.53 -8.18
C THR A 186 46.80 -0.14 -6.85
N ARG A 187 45.80 -0.90 -6.38
CA ARG A 187 45.01 -0.62 -5.16
C ARG A 187 44.35 0.76 -5.17
N SER A 188 44.07 1.27 -6.36
CA SER A 188 43.52 2.61 -6.57
C SER A 188 42.03 2.56 -6.91
N VAL A 189 41.29 3.60 -6.51
CA VAL A 189 39.87 3.74 -6.86
C VAL A 189 39.79 4.30 -8.28
N ILE A 190 39.37 3.46 -9.24
CA ILE A 190 39.20 3.85 -10.65
C ILE A 190 37.88 4.61 -10.83
N LYS A 191 36.85 4.23 -10.08
CA LYS A 191 35.51 4.81 -10.17
C LYS A 191 34.91 4.91 -8.79
N ASN A 192 34.28 6.05 -8.49
CA ASN A 192 33.45 6.25 -7.32
C ASN A 192 32.36 7.26 -7.67
N VAL A 193 31.20 6.74 -8.05
CA VAL A 193 30.11 7.56 -8.60
C VAL A 193 28.84 7.24 -7.84
N LYS A 194 28.15 8.28 -7.36
CA LYS A 194 26.79 8.15 -6.86
C LYS A 194 25.88 7.81 -8.05
N ILE A 195 25.08 6.77 -7.91
CA ILE A 195 24.19 6.31 -8.96
C ILE A 195 22.90 7.12 -8.90
N ASP A 196 22.74 8.05 -9.85
CA ASP A 196 21.51 8.81 -10.03
C ASP A 196 20.55 8.13 -11.02
N ASN A 197 21.08 7.32 -11.94
CA ASN A 197 20.30 6.50 -12.89
C ASN A 197 20.72 5.03 -12.83
N PHE A 198 19.87 4.20 -12.21
CA PHE A 198 20.14 2.78 -12.02
C PHE A 198 20.18 1.97 -13.31
N GLU A 199 19.45 2.36 -14.37
CA GLU A 199 19.43 1.57 -15.61
C GLU A 199 20.82 1.49 -16.26
N SER A 200 21.66 2.51 -16.07
CA SER A 200 23.04 2.53 -16.61
C SER A 200 23.98 1.48 -15.98
N ILE A 201 23.65 0.96 -14.80
CA ILE A 201 24.47 -0.01 -14.06
C ILE A 201 23.76 -1.35 -13.83
N ARG A 202 22.53 -1.49 -14.34
CA ARG A 202 21.63 -2.60 -14.00
C ARG A 202 22.24 -3.96 -14.30
N GLN A 203 22.85 -4.15 -15.47
CA GLN A 203 23.44 -5.44 -15.85
C GLN A 203 24.59 -5.84 -14.91
N GLU A 204 25.44 -4.89 -14.54
CA GLU A 204 26.58 -5.13 -13.66
C GLU A 204 26.12 -5.39 -12.21
N PHE A 205 25.08 -4.69 -11.78
CA PHE A 205 24.43 -4.91 -10.50
C PHE A 205 23.78 -6.30 -10.41
N GLU A 206 23.02 -6.71 -11.43
CA GLU A 206 22.41 -8.05 -11.47
C GLU A 206 23.46 -9.17 -11.46
N ARG A 207 24.63 -8.93 -12.06
CA ARG A 207 25.77 -9.84 -11.94
C ARG A 207 26.25 -9.91 -10.50
N ALA A 208 26.49 -8.76 -9.87
CA ALA A 208 26.91 -8.70 -8.47
C ALA A 208 25.89 -9.39 -7.53
N LYS A 209 24.59 -9.26 -7.78
CA LYS A 209 23.53 -9.93 -7.02
C LYS A 209 23.60 -11.46 -7.10
N LYS A 210 24.06 -12.01 -8.23
CA LYS A 210 24.14 -13.46 -8.45
C LYS A 210 25.39 -14.12 -7.88
N ILE A 211 26.53 -13.43 -7.93
CA ILE A 211 27.84 -14.03 -7.61
C ILE A 211 28.63 -13.29 -6.54
N GLY A 212 28.09 -12.17 -6.05
CA GLY A 212 28.77 -11.31 -5.10
C GLY A 212 28.47 -11.64 -3.65
N ASP A 213 29.32 -11.12 -2.79
CA ASP A 213 29.19 -11.19 -1.33
C ASP A 213 28.65 -9.87 -0.78
N VAL A 214 27.93 -9.95 0.34
CA VAL A 214 27.42 -8.78 1.07
C VAL A 214 28.30 -8.49 2.29
N ILE A 215 28.65 -7.22 2.51
CA ILE A 215 29.38 -6.73 3.69
C ILE A 215 28.62 -5.61 4.37
N THR A 216 28.79 -5.49 5.68
CA THR A 216 28.28 -4.35 6.47
C THR A 216 29.44 -3.53 7.01
N LEU A 217 29.38 -2.21 6.84
CA LEU A 217 30.39 -1.29 7.32
C LEU A 217 29.77 0.00 7.87
N GLU A 218 30.47 0.63 8.80
CA GLU A 218 30.10 1.89 9.43
C GLU A 218 31.27 2.86 9.30
N VAL A 219 31.01 4.07 8.81
CA VAL A 219 32.01 5.12 8.71
C VAL A 219 31.77 6.10 9.85
N VAL A 220 32.78 6.27 10.70
CA VAL A 220 32.74 7.18 11.85
C VAL A 220 33.97 8.07 11.80
N ASN A 221 33.78 9.38 11.70
CA ASN A 221 34.84 10.37 11.54
C ASN A 221 35.78 10.03 10.35
N GLY A 222 35.21 9.60 9.23
CA GLY A 222 35.95 9.18 8.04
C GLY A 222 36.69 7.84 8.16
N LYS A 223 36.58 7.14 9.30
CA LYS A 223 37.20 5.82 9.50
C LYS A 223 36.18 4.71 9.28
N ILE A 224 36.55 3.71 8.49
CA ILE A 224 35.74 2.52 8.25
C ILE A 224 35.91 1.55 9.41
N ASN A 225 34.83 1.34 10.16
CA ASN A 225 34.62 0.25 11.10
C ASN A 225 33.77 -0.83 10.41
N ALA A 226 34.14 -2.09 10.53
CA ALA A 226 33.31 -3.19 10.03
C ALA A 226 33.32 -4.32 11.05
N LYS A 227 32.18 -5.00 11.15
CA LYS A 227 32.03 -6.16 12.05
C LYS A 227 32.81 -7.39 11.55
N GLU A 228 33.08 -7.45 10.25
CA GLU A 228 33.72 -8.59 9.59
C GLU A 228 35.15 -8.24 9.15
N LYS A 229 36.08 -9.19 9.24
CA LYS A 229 37.44 -9.06 8.66
C LYS A 229 37.40 -9.28 7.15
N ALA A 230 36.53 -8.56 6.44
CA ALA A 230 36.46 -8.66 4.99
C ALA A 230 37.73 -8.01 4.40
N PRO A 231 38.58 -8.76 3.66
CA PRO A 231 39.85 -8.23 3.14
C PRO A 231 39.67 -6.98 2.29
N ILE A 232 38.49 -6.77 1.75
CA ILE A 232 38.11 -5.63 0.92
C ILE A 232 38.04 -4.28 1.65
N LEU A 233 37.94 -4.26 2.98
CA LEU A 233 37.72 -3.03 3.74
C LEU A 233 38.88 -2.04 3.68
N TYR A 234 40.12 -2.52 3.53
CA TYR A 234 41.27 -1.62 3.37
C TYR A 234 41.22 -0.86 2.04
N LEU A 235 40.67 -1.49 0.99
CA LEU A 235 40.53 -0.88 -0.33
C LEU A 235 39.46 0.23 -0.33
N LEU A 236 38.43 0.07 0.50
CA LEU A 236 37.34 1.05 0.63
C LEU A 236 37.75 2.34 1.34
N ARG A 237 38.83 2.35 2.13
CA ARG A 237 39.29 3.57 2.82
C ARG A 237 39.57 4.72 1.84
N ASN A 238 40.00 4.38 0.63
CA ASN A 238 40.32 5.36 -0.41
C ASN A 238 39.07 5.92 -1.11
N ALA A 239 37.87 5.36 -0.86
CA ALA A 239 36.63 5.78 -1.48
C ALA A 239 35.97 7.00 -0.82
N ARG A 240 36.53 7.56 0.27
CA ARG A 240 36.06 8.81 0.92
C ARG A 240 34.54 8.84 1.17
N LEU A 241 33.98 7.74 1.67
CA LEU A 241 32.57 7.67 2.05
C LEU A 241 32.27 8.64 3.22
N LYS A 242 31.06 9.20 3.25
CA LYS A 242 30.59 10.05 4.36
C LYS A 242 30.34 9.21 5.62
N ASP A 243 30.25 9.84 6.78
CA ASP A 243 29.88 9.13 8.01
C ASP A 243 28.48 8.50 7.92
N GLY A 244 28.33 7.28 8.42
CA GLY A 244 27.06 6.55 8.41
C GLY A 244 27.24 5.04 8.27
N ARG A 245 26.11 4.31 8.31
CA ARG A 245 26.08 2.87 8.08
C ARG A 245 25.86 2.57 6.61
N TYR A 246 26.54 1.54 6.13
CA TYR A 246 26.51 1.13 4.74
C TYR A 246 26.47 -0.39 4.64
N ARG A 247 25.89 -0.85 3.53
CA ARG A 247 26.02 -2.21 3.05
C ARG A 247 26.65 -2.21 1.68
N GLY A 248 27.63 -3.08 1.50
CA GLY A 248 28.32 -3.28 0.23
C GLY A 248 27.91 -4.62 -0.38
N LEU A 249 27.61 -4.62 -1.67
CA LEU A 249 27.50 -5.83 -2.49
C LEU A 249 28.69 -5.81 -3.44
N TYR A 250 29.50 -6.86 -3.41
CA TYR A 250 30.74 -6.86 -4.17
C TYR A 250 31.05 -8.16 -4.85
N TYR A 251 31.76 -8.07 -5.96
CA TYR A 251 32.38 -9.23 -6.58
C TYR A 251 33.76 -8.88 -7.12
N LYS A 252 34.60 -9.90 -7.25
CA LYS A 252 35.96 -9.77 -7.78
C LYS A 252 36.01 -10.35 -9.20
N THR A 253 36.79 -9.67 -10.03
CA THR A 253 37.28 -10.18 -11.31
C THR A 253 38.80 -10.41 -11.18
N SER A 254 39.47 -10.76 -12.27
CA SER A 254 40.92 -11.00 -12.27
C SER A 254 41.74 -9.79 -11.79
N ASN A 255 41.35 -8.58 -12.20
CA ASN A 255 42.10 -7.34 -11.90
C ASN A 255 41.28 -6.25 -11.21
N LYS A 256 39.96 -6.41 -11.09
CA LYS A 256 39.09 -5.40 -10.51
C LYS A 256 38.24 -5.95 -9.40
N LEU A 257 37.98 -5.10 -8.43
CA LEU A 257 36.96 -5.26 -7.43
C LEU A 257 35.85 -4.26 -7.69
N ILE A 258 34.63 -4.78 -7.84
CA ILE A 258 33.45 -3.98 -8.19
C ILE A 258 32.51 -3.98 -7.00
N LEU A 259 32.14 -2.79 -6.54
CA LEU A 259 31.30 -2.54 -5.39
C LEU A 259 30.08 -1.71 -5.73
N PHE A 260 28.95 -2.17 -5.23
CA PHE A 260 27.79 -1.32 -5.00
C PHE A 260 27.71 -1.05 -3.52
N VAL A 261 27.63 0.21 -3.11
CA VAL A 261 27.56 0.59 -1.69
C VAL A 261 26.28 1.37 -1.46
N PHE A 262 25.40 0.81 -0.65
CA PHE A 262 24.16 1.43 -0.22
C PHE A 262 24.34 2.04 1.16
N ARG A 263 24.07 3.35 1.32
CA ARG A 263 24.02 4.00 2.64
C ARG A 263 22.65 3.78 3.27
N GLU A 264 22.64 3.29 4.50
CA GLU A 264 21.42 3.14 5.28
C GLU A 264 20.90 4.52 5.70
N ALA A 265 19.60 4.75 5.54
CA ALA A 265 18.95 5.95 6.09
C ALA A 265 18.99 5.86 7.63
N LYS A 266 19.26 6.99 8.29
CA LYS A 266 19.18 7.09 9.76
C LYS A 266 17.75 6.88 10.26
#